data_AF-A0A1V5D4W6-F1
#
_entry.id   AF-A0A1V5D4W6-F1
#
_cell.length_a   1.000
_cell.length_b   1.000
_cell.length_c   1.000
_cell.angle_alpha   90.00
_cell.angle_beta   90.00
_cell.angle_gamma   90.00
#
_symmetry.space_group_name_H-M   'P 1'
#
loop_
_entity.id
_entity.type
_entity.pdbx_description
1 polymer ?
#
loop_
_entity_poly.entity_id
_entity_poly.type
_entity_poly.pdbx_seq_one_letter_code
_entity_poly.pdbx_strand_id
1 'polypeptide(L)'
;MLDGGTGSDTYLFRPGDGRDVIQDCSTLREDVDTLRLTGGIGRNDPVIVKQSDDLYLFLDESNYVVIEDQFLNGDHGVERVEVADGYYLARPDLENIVNTMSAINSDPGMDALQKYNAMQVDLTYIGTMAQSWQL
;
A
#
# COMPACT_ATOMS: atom_id res chain seq x y z
N MET A 1 4.97 -0.55 -14.78
CA MET A 1 4.06 0.60 -14.84
C MET A 1 2.72 0.09 -15.30
N LEU A 2 1.72 0.22 -14.44
CA LEU A 2 0.32 -0.09 -14.70
C LEU A 2 -0.44 1.23 -14.56
N ASP A 3 -1.22 1.58 -15.58
CA ASP A 3 -1.99 2.83 -15.69
C ASP A 3 -3.46 2.43 -15.89
N GLY A 4 -4.31 2.76 -14.92
CA GLY A 4 -5.74 2.37 -14.91
C GLY A 4 -6.61 3.29 -15.74
N GLY A 5 -6.41 4.60 -15.59
CA GLY A 5 -7.20 5.60 -16.30
C GLY A 5 -8.56 5.83 -15.64
N THR A 6 -9.66 5.60 -16.35
CA THR A 6 -11.02 5.89 -15.86
C THR A 6 -11.80 4.61 -15.67
N GLY A 7 -12.56 4.51 -14.58
CA GLY A 7 -13.31 3.32 -14.19
C GLY A 7 -12.70 2.69 -12.94
N SER A 8 -13.29 1.57 -12.50
CA SER A 8 -12.74 0.80 -11.38
C SER A 8 -11.78 -0.27 -11.89
N ASP A 9 -10.50 -0.10 -11.62
CA ASP A 9 -9.43 -0.97 -12.08
C ASP A 9 -8.99 -1.98 -11.00
N THR A 10 -8.42 -3.10 -11.46
CA THR A 10 -7.86 -4.11 -10.57
C THR A 10 -6.45 -4.47 -11.00
N TYR A 11 -5.49 -4.06 -10.18
CA TYR A 11 -4.08 -4.38 -10.33
C TYR A 11 -3.76 -5.66 -9.56
N LEU A 12 -3.04 -6.59 -10.20
CA LEU A 12 -2.64 -7.84 -9.57
C LEU A 12 -1.16 -7.80 -9.23
N PHE A 13 -0.81 -8.15 -8.00
CA PHE A 13 0.57 -8.30 -7.57
C PHE A 13 0.79 -9.63 -6.86
N ARG A 14 1.93 -10.28 -7.15
CA ARG A 14 2.27 -11.63 -6.71
C ARG A 14 3.74 -11.73 -6.27
N PRO A 15 4.06 -12.77 -5.47
CA PRO A 15 5.44 -13.12 -5.20
C PRO A 15 6.23 -13.32 -6.50
N GLY A 16 7.35 -12.61 -6.64
CA GLY A 16 8.26 -12.72 -7.78
C GLY A 16 7.98 -11.77 -8.95
N ASP A 17 6.95 -10.93 -8.88
CA ASP A 17 6.69 -9.89 -9.89
C ASP A 17 7.79 -8.80 -9.90
N GLY A 18 8.65 -8.78 -8.87
CA GLY A 18 9.73 -7.82 -8.74
C GLY A 18 9.21 -6.46 -8.28
N ARG A 19 9.57 -5.40 -9.01
CA ARG A 19 9.28 -4.01 -8.63
C ARG A 19 8.33 -3.38 -9.64
N ASP A 20 7.10 -3.18 -9.20
CA ASP A 20 6.06 -2.56 -10.02
C ASP A 20 5.75 -1.14 -9.56
N VAL A 21 5.20 -0.35 -10.48
CA VAL A 21 4.70 1.01 -10.25
C VAL A 21 3.29 1.07 -10.80
N ILE A 22 2.35 1.51 -9.96
CA ILE A 22 0.96 1.79 -10.30
C ILE A 22 0.79 3.30 -10.28
N GLN A 23 0.23 3.83 -11.36
CA GLN A 23 -0.20 5.21 -11.45
C GLN A 23 -1.70 5.18 -11.72
N ASP A 24 -2.48 5.75 -10.80
CA ASP A 24 -3.93 5.83 -10.92
C ASP A 24 -4.39 7.26 -10.65
N CYS A 25 -5.36 7.72 -11.44
CA CYS A 25 -5.90 9.07 -11.38
C CYS A 25 -7.31 9.10 -11.97
N SER A 26 -8.33 9.10 -11.10
CA SER A 26 -9.73 9.29 -11.48
C SER A 26 -10.40 10.35 -10.60
N THR A 27 -11.23 11.19 -11.23
CA THR A 27 -12.05 12.20 -10.51
C THR A 27 -13.48 11.72 -10.28
N LEU A 28 -13.83 10.51 -10.75
CA LEU A 28 -15.13 9.90 -10.54
C LEU A 28 -15.17 9.25 -9.16
N ARG A 29 -16.13 9.67 -8.32
CA ARG A 29 -16.18 9.25 -6.91
C ARG A 29 -16.69 7.83 -6.71
N GLU A 30 -17.32 7.27 -7.73
CA GLU A 30 -17.85 5.91 -7.77
C GLU A 30 -16.80 4.87 -8.18
N ASP A 31 -15.64 5.30 -8.69
CA ASP A 31 -14.55 4.39 -9.06
C ASP A 31 -13.94 3.80 -7.79
N VAL A 32 -13.65 2.49 -7.84
CA VAL A 32 -13.05 1.74 -6.74
C VAL A 32 -11.87 0.96 -7.28
N ASP A 33 -10.71 1.60 -7.28
CA ASP A 33 -9.48 1.00 -7.74
C ASP A 33 -8.91 0.07 -6.67
N THR A 34 -8.46 -1.10 -7.11
CA THR A 34 -8.08 -2.19 -6.21
C THR A 34 -6.70 -2.74 -6.58
N LEU A 35 -5.77 -2.67 -5.64
CA LEU A 35 -4.59 -3.54 -5.66
C LEU A 35 -4.94 -4.88 -4.99
N ARG A 36 -4.97 -5.96 -5.78
CA ARG A 36 -5.21 -7.32 -5.27
C ARG A 36 -3.91 -8.11 -5.19
N LEU A 37 -3.52 -8.43 -3.97
CA LEU A 37 -2.40 -9.30 -3.63
C LEU A 37 -2.85 -10.76 -3.79
N THR A 38 -2.14 -11.51 -4.62
CA THR A 38 -2.48 -12.90 -4.95
C THR A 38 -1.26 -13.82 -4.77
N GLY A 39 -1.42 -15.12 -5.03
CA GLY A 39 -0.30 -16.07 -4.87
C GLY A 39 0.00 -16.44 -3.41
N GLY A 40 -0.99 -16.37 -2.53
CA GLY A 40 -0.87 -16.79 -1.13
C GLY A 40 -0.47 -15.68 -0.16
N ILE A 41 -0.35 -14.43 -0.63
CA ILE A 41 -0.11 -13.26 0.22
C ILE A 41 -1.31 -13.07 1.14
N GLY A 42 -1.06 -13.12 2.45
CA GLY A 42 -1.99 -12.87 3.53
C GLY A 42 -1.71 -11.57 4.27
N ARG A 43 -2.55 -11.28 5.26
CA ARG A 43 -2.60 -10.02 6.01
C ARG A 43 -1.32 -9.60 6.76
N ASN A 44 -0.45 -10.56 7.07
CA ASN A 44 0.78 -10.32 7.84
C ASN A 44 2.02 -10.21 6.96
N ASP A 45 1.89 -10.43 5.65
CA ASP A 45 3.01 -10.40 4.72
C ASP A 45 3.37 -8.97 4.26
N PRO A 46 2.41 -8.08 3.91
CA PRO A 46 2.77 -6.79 3.37
C PRO A 46 3.24 -5.80 4.45
N VAL A 47 4.25 -5.01 4.10
CA VAL A 47 4.67 -3.84 4.86
C VAL A 47 4.41 -2.57 4.06
N ILE A 48 3.64 -1.65 4.65
CA ILE A 48 3.18 -0.42 4.01
C ILE A 48 3.98 0.76 4.54
N VAL A 49 4.67 1.45 3.64
CA VAL A 49 5.53 2.59 3.92
C VAL A 49 5.05 3.80 3.11
N LYS A 50 5.14 5.00 3.69
CA LYS A 50 5.01 6.26 2.95
C LYS A 50 6.39 6.85 2.67
N GLN A 51 6.63 7.18 1.40
CA GLN A 51 7.80 7.94 0.97
C GLN A 51 7.32 9.10 0.09
N SER A 52 7.58 10.34 0.51
CA SER A 52 6.88 11.50 -0.08
C SER A 52 5.37 11.26 -0.02
N ASP A 53 4.63 11.31 -1.13
CA ASP A 53 3.19 11.00 -1.17
C ASP A 53 2.86 9.63 -1.77
N ASP A 54 3.89 8.83 -2.04
CA ASP A 54 3.75 7.47 -2.58
C ASP A 54 3.52 6.45 -1.47
N LEU A 55 2.76 5.42 -1.80
CA LEU A 55 2.65 4.19 -1.00
C LEU A 55 3.60 3.15 -1.56
N TYR A 56 4.48 2.63 -0.70
CA TYR A 56 5.27 1.44 -0.99
C TYR A 56 4.66 0.26 -0.23
N LEU A 57 4.33 -0.82 -0.94
CA LEU A 57 3.90 -2.08 -0.36
C LEU A 57 4.97 -3.14 -0.64
N PHE A 58 5.72 -3.48 0.40
CA PHE A 58 6.80 -4.46 0.34
C PHE A 58 6.31 -5.85 0.74
N LEU A 59 6.76 -6.87 -0.01
CA LEU A 59 6.79 -8.26 0.43
C LEU A 59 8.22 -8.65 0.85
N ASP A 60 9.21 -8.14 0.12
CA ASP A 60 10.63 -8.17 0.47
C ASP A 60 11.38 -7.00 -0.19
N GLU A 61 12.70 -6.90 0.04
CA GLU A 61 13.56 -5.81 -0.48
C GLU A 61 13.62 -5.73 -2.03
N SER A 62 13.26 -6.81 -2.71
CA SER A 62 13.28 -6.97 -4.16
C SER A 62 11.89 -7.11 -4.78
N ASN A 63 10.87 -7.40 -3.98
CA ASN A 63 9.50 -7.61 -4.41
C ASN A 63 8.54 -6.65 -3.70
N TYR A 64 8.20 -5.56 -4.39
CA TYR A 64 7.31 -4.54 -3.88
C TYR A 64 6.60 -3.80 -5.02
N VAL A 65 5.49 -3.17 -4.68
CA VAL A 65 4.76 -2.27 -5.59
C VAL A 65 4.74 -0.86 -5.02
N VAL A 66 4.94 0.12 -5.88
CA VAL A 66 4.77 1.55 -5.58
C VAL A 66 3.46 2.02 -6.17
N ILE A 67 2.62 2.67 -5.38
CA ILE A 67 1.44 3.39 -5.86
C ILE A 67 1.75 4.87 -5.75
N GLU A 68 1.92 5.52 -6.90
CA GLU A 68 2.30 6.92 -6.98
C GLU A 68 1.17 7.82 -6.43
N ASP A 69 1.56 8.86 -5.70
CA ASP A 69 0.64 9.91 -5.22
C ASP A 69 -0.55 9.42 -4.37
N GLN A 70 -0.51 8.19 -3.84
CA GLN A 70 -1.58 7.59 -3.03
C GLN A 70 -2.07 8.49 -1.89
N PHE A 71 -1.18 9.30 -1.32
CA PHE A 71 -1.47 10.20 -0.20
C PHE A 71 -1.50 11.68 -0.58
N LEU A 72 -1.45 12.00 -1.88
CA LEU A 72 -1.46 13.38 -2.38
C LEU A 72 -2.86 14.00 -2.24
N ASN A 73 -3.88 13.29 -2.71
CA ASN A 73 -5.30 13.64 -2.58
C ASN A 73 -6.18 12.39 -2.84
N GLY A 74 -7.50 12.56 -2.89
CA GLY A 74 -8.46 11.46 -3.06
C GLY A 74 -8.68 11.02 -4.51
N ASP A 75 -8.08 11.68 -5.49
CA ASP A 75 -8.22 11.37 -6.91
C ASP A 75 -7.10 10.43 -7.41
N HIS A 76 -6.07 10.15 -6.58
CA HIS A 76 -4.89 9.36 -6.94
C HIS A 76 -4.74 8.07 -6.13
N GLY A 77 -4.10 7.07 -6.75
CA GLY A 77 -3.85 5.77 -6.13
C GLY A 77 -5.11 4.94 -6.00
N VAL A 78 -5.10 3.92 -5.14
CA VAL A 78 -6.18 2.94 -5.02
C VAL A 78 -7.08 3.19 -3.81
N GLU A 79 -8.36 2.85 -3.94
CA GLU A 79 -9.33 2.87 -2.84
C GLU A 79 -9.13 1.67 -1.91
N ARG A 80 -8.60 0.57 -2.46
CA ARG A 80 -8.55 -0.71 -1.76
C ARG A 80 -7.29 -1.50 -2.03
N VAL A 81 -6.75 -2.11 -0.97
CA VAL A 81 -5.77 -3.20 -1.06
C VAL A 81 -6.41 -4.47 -0.54
N GLU A 82 -6.46 -5.53 -1.35
CA GLU A 82 -7.07 -6.81 -1.01
C GLU A 82 -6.05 -7.95 -0.93
N VAL A 83 -6.29 -8.91 -0.04
CA VAL A 83 -5.58 -10.19 0.03
C VAL A 83 -6.50 -11.36 -0.35
N ALA A 84 -5.91 -12.52 -0.61
CA ALA A 84 -6.63 -13.66 -1.19
C ALA A 84 -7.73 -14.27 -0.31
N ASP A 85 -7.71 -14.00 1.01
CA ASP A 85 -8.71 -14.48 1.97
C ASP A 85 -9.91 -13.53 2.14
N GLY A 86 -10.04 -12.52 1.27
CA GLY A 86 -11.17 -11.59 1.20
C GLY A 86 -11.02 -10.37 2.08
N TYR A 87 -10.03 -10.34 2.96
CA TYR A 87 -9.73 -9.17 3.77
C TYR A 87 -9.17 -8.04 2.93
N TYR A 88 -9.42 -6.81 3.38
CA TYR A 88 -8.93 -5.63 2.69
C TYR A 88 -8.62 -4.46 3.60
N LEU A 89 -7.84 -3.52 3.06
CA LEU A 89 -7.62 -2.18 3.61
C LEU A 89 -8.30 -1.20 2.68
N ALA A 90 -9.17 -0.35 3.23
CA ALA A 90 -9.66 0.82 2.53
C ALA A 90 -8.66 1.98 2.68
N ARG A 91 -8.77 3.00 1.82
CA ARG A 91 -7.93 4.21 1.88
C ARG A 91 -7.78 4.81 3.30
N PRO A 92 -8.85 4.96 4.12
CA PRO A 92 -8.69 5.45 5.50
C PRO A 92 -7.83 4.55 6.40
N ASP A 93 -7.80 3.25 6.15
CA ASP A 93 -6.94 2.32 6.88
C ASP A 93 -5.48 2.53 6.49
N LEU A 94 -5.20 2.72 5.19
CA LEU A 94 -3.86 3.06 4.68
C LEU A 94 -3.35 4.36 5.31
N GLU A 95 -4.19 5.40 5.35
CA GLU A 95 -3.90 6.67 6.01
C GLU A 95 -3.59 6.48 7.50
N ASN A 96 -4.40 5.70 8.22
CA ASN A 96 -4.18 5.44 9.63
C ASN A 96 -2.86 4.68 9.91
N ILE A 97 -2.52 3.71 9.07
CA ILE A 97 -1.24 2.96 9.16
C ILE A 97 -0.07 3.92 9.02
N VAL A 98 -0.06 4.76 7.98
CA VAL A 98 1.08 5.67 7.74
C VAL A 98 1.14 6.81 8.76
N ASN A 99 0.00 7.27 9.28
CA ASN A 99 -0.08 8.28 10.33
C ASN A 99 0.43 7.75 11.68
N THR A 100 0.14 6.49 12.01
CA THR A 100 0.67 5.82 13.21
C THR A 100 2.19 5.83 13.19
N MET A 101 2.79 5.59 12.02
CA MET A 101 4.24 5.58 11.83
C MET A 101 4.79 6.91 11.29
N SER A 102 4.11 8.03 11.55
CA SER A 102 4.48 9.35 11.00
C SER A 102 5.92 9.77 11.29
N ALA A 103 6.47 9.43 12.46
CA ALA A 103 7.86 9.72 12.81
C ALA A 103 8.86 9.04 11.85
N ILE A 104 8.61 7.77 11.50
CA ILE A 104 9.44 7.02 10.54
C ILE A 104 9.16 7.50 9.11
N ASN A 105 7.88 7.65 8.74
CA ASN A 105 7.48 8.02 7.38
C ASN A 105 7.92 9.44 6.99
N SER A 106 8.06 10.35 7.96
CA SER A 106 8.46 11.74 7.74
C SER A 106 9.95 12.00 7.97
N ASP A 107 10.73 10.97 8.32
CA ASP A 107 12.18 11.12 8.51
C ASP A 107 12.87 11.38 7.16
N PRO A 108 13.48 12.56 6.94
CA PRO A 108 14.15 12.89 5.68
C PRO A 108 15.47 12.14 5.48
N GLY A 109 16.02 11.51 6.52
CA GLY A 109 17.23 10.70 6.48
C GLY A 109 16.98 9.22 6.17
N MET A 110 15.72 8.79 6.08
CA MET A 110 15.35 7.41 5.77
C MET A 110 14.73 7.29 4.37
N ASP A 111 15.27 6.39 3.56
CA ASP A 111 14.61 5.93 2.34
C ASP A 111 13.52 4.88 2.63
N ALA A 112 12.76 4.50 1.61
CA ALA A 112 11.65 3.55 1.75
C ALA A 112 12.10 2.17 2.27
N LEU A 113 13.30 1.71 1.89
CA LEU A 113 13.82 0.41 2.31
C LEU A 113 14.26 0.44 3.78
N GLN A 114 14.88 1.53 4.23
CA GLN A 114 15.21 1.75 5.63
C GLN A 114 13.95 1.83 6.50
N LYS A 115 12.89 2.47 6.01
CA LYS A 115 11.58 2.53 6.70
C LYS A 115 10.93 1.16 6.78
N TYR A 116 10.92 0.41 5.67
CA TYR A 116 10.48 -0.99 5.64
C TYR A 116 11.19 -1.83 6.72
N ASN A 117 12.52 -1.79 6.74
CA ASN A 117 13.32 -2.53 7.72
C ASN A 117 13.01 -2.14 9.17
N ALA A 118 12.70 -0.88 9.43
CA ALA A 118 12.30 -0.41 10.76
C ALA A 118 10.87 -0.88 11.14
N MET A 119 9.92 -0.85 10.21
CA MET A 119 8.52 -1.22 10.46
C MET A 119 8.35 -2.72 10.74
N GLN A 120 9.15 -3.58 10.11
CA GLN A 120 9.06 -5.04 10.28
C GLN A 120 9.22 -5.52 11.72
N VAL A 121 9.89 -4.74 12.56
CA VAL A 121 10.16 -5.09 13.97
C VAL A 121 9.45 -4.15 14.95
N ASP A 122 8.69 -3.17 14.46
CA ASP A 122 7.97 -2.22 15.30
C ASP A 122 6.62 -2.80 15.74
N LEU A 123 6.46 -3.01 17.05
CA LEU A 123 5.25 -3.60 17.62
C LEU A 123 4.01 -2.72 17.47
N THR A 124 4.17 -1.39 17.38
CA THR A 124 3.07 -0.46 17.16
C THR A 124 2.56 -0.63 15.74
N TYR A 125 3.47 -0.64 14.76
CA TYR A 125 3.16 -0.90 13.36
C TYR A 125 2.44 -2.24 13.18
N ILE A 126 3.02 -3.33 13.71
CA ILE A 126 2.45 -4.69 13.59
C ILE A 126 1.05 -4.75 14.21
N GLY A 127 0.86 -4.13 15.37
CA GLY A 127 -0.44 -4.06 16.05
C GLY A 127 -1.49 -3.30 15.23
N THR A 128 -1.12 -2.14 14.68
CA THR A 128 -2.00 -1.35 13.81
C THR A 128 -2.37 -2.12 12.54
N MET A 129 -1.38 -2.69 11.86
CA MET A 129 -1.59 -3.46 10.63
C MET A 129 -2.58 -4.61 10.85
N ALA A 130 -2.43 -5.37 11.94
CA ALA A 130 -3.32 -6.49 12.27
C ALA A 130 -4.78 -6.05 12.53
N GLN A 131 -5.00 -4.83 13.02
CA GLN A 131 -6.33 -4.30 13.36
C GLN A 131 -7.01 -3.55 12.20
N SER A 132 -6.24 -3.11 11.20
CA SER A 132 -6.74 -2.33 10.08
C SER A 132 -7.50 -3.14 9.03
N TRP A 133 -7.29 -4.47 8.96
CA TRP A 133 -7.95 -5.30 7.96
C TRP A 133 -9.45 -5.45 8.19
N GLN A 134 -10.24 -5.12 7.17
CA GLN A 134 -11.69 -5.25 7.10
C GLN A 134 -12.11 -6.57 6.46
N LEU A 135 -13.34 -7.03 6.75
CA LEU A 135 -14.01 -8.20 6.17
C LEU A 135 -15.04 -7.79 5.12
#